data_AF-A0A4R5E5L9-F1
#
_entry.id   AF-A0A4R5E5L9-F1
#
_cell.length_a   1.000
_cell.length_b   1.000
_cell.length_c   1.000
_cell.angle_alpha   90.00
_cell.angle_beta   90.00
_cell.angle_gamma   90.00
#
_symmetry.space_group_name_H-M   'P 1'
#
loop_
_entity.id
_entity.type
_entity.pdbx_description
1 polymer ?
#
loop_
_entity_poly.entity_id
_entity_poly.type
_entity_poly.pdbx_seq_one_letter_code
_entity_poly.pdbx_strand_id
1 'polypeptide(L)'
;MSLPDPLKSRAVLIGTSKYEYLDDLPSVANNLSKLFRLLTDEQVCGLPPEHCEVVSNPTSIKEMLDPVADAAKEATDVLIVYFAGHGLLHSTGSELYITLVDSNIERMYYSVAYENFRTEIRHSPARRKLVILDCCYSGRALNAMSDGGSTGRVANSAALSGVYLMASTAENKTANAGDTYTAFSGELINIIESGIPECGELLDVDSIFDGARVALQDRGLPLPQKRESDHGAGLHLVRNRAHLVPQKEMYGATIGVKPGTVFRNRMELHKAGVHRPLQAGICGTAERGGAESIVVSGGYKDDRDYGETIIYTGHGGRDPNTGQQVRDQSPEDTGNAALIKSMTTGLPVRVVRGSGGNPLFSPEQGYSYDGLFRVTDYSVQPSVDGPSVLLFRLERIANLGNAVSVQHDSRELSPGRFERLTQGVYALRAHAEEIKKIYEYACQICETVLEAPGYQRFASVVYIRGLEPPHSGTDALDNMLCLCSNHRDLFRFGAVTIEDDYTVVDLDGEEVGDLVVKHEIDIGNIRYHRTHHRLERKN
;
A
#
# COMPACT_ATOMS: atom_id res chain seq x y z
N MET A 1 2.78 15.05 -17.02
CA MET A 1 1.31 15.06 -17.14
C MET A 1 0.75 15.52 -15.80
N SER A 2 -0.40 16.19 -15.78
CA SER A 2 -1.00 16.77 -14.56
C SER A 2 -2.29 16.04 -14.20
N LEU A 3 -2.72 16.18 -12.94
CA LEU A 3 -4.07 15.82 -12.50
C LEU A 3 -5.14 16.66 -13.19
N PRO A 4 -6.42 16.25 -13.11
CA PRO A 4 -7.54 17.05 -13.56
C PRO A 4 -7.54 18.41 -12.86
N ASP A 5 -7.86 19.48 -13.60
CA ASP A 5 -8.07 20.79 -13.01
C ASP A 5 -9.36 20.75 -12.17
N PRO A 6 -9.26 20.87 -10.83
CA PRO A 6 -10.39 20.64 -9.93
C PRO A 6 -11.51 21.68 -10.09
N LEU A 7 -11.20 22.86 -10.63
CA LEU A 7 -12.19 23.91 -10.89
C LEU A 7 -12.95 23.68 -12.20
N LYS A 8 -12.31 22.99 -13.16
CA LYS A 8 -12.86 22.71 -14.50
C LYS A 8 -13.40 21.30 -14.66
N SER A 9 -13.32 20.49 -13.62
CA SER A 9 -13.76 19.11 -13.61
C SER A 9 -15.05 18.95 -12.80
N ARG A 10 -15.85 17.94 -13.12
CA ARG A 10 -17.07 17.58 -12.40
C ARG A 10 -17.16 16.07 -12.21
N ALA A 11 -17.73 15.65 -11.10
CA ALA A 11 -18.03 14.26 -10.82
C ALA A 11 -19.50 14.10 -10.43
N VAL A 12 -20.15 13.05 -10.95
CA VAL A 12 -21.48 12.62 -10.53
C VAL A 12 -21.42 11.16 -10.11
N LEU A 13 -21.71 10.90 -8.84
CA LEU A 13 -21.70 9.57 -8.22
C LEU A 13 -23.14 9.13 -7.99
N ILE A 14 -23.61 8.18 -8.78
CA ILE A 14 -25.00 7.72 -8.77
C ILE A 14 -25.03 6.30 -8.19
N GLY A 15 -25.94 6.04 -7.27
CA GLY A 15 -26.11 4.68 -6.77
C GLY A 15 -27.51 4.39 -6.27
N THR A 16 -28.00 3.20 -6.63
CA THR A 16 -29.27 2.68 -6.16
C THR A 16 -28.99 1.49 -5.24
N SER A 17 -29.15 1.74 -3.94
CA SER A 17 -28.92 0.78 -2.86
C SER A 17 -30.20 0.13 -2.34
N LYS A 18 -31.35 0.76 -2.59
CA LYS A 18 -32.68 0.31 -2.17
C LYS A 18 -33.59 0.14 -3.38
N TYR A 19 -34.38 -0.92 -3.38
CA TYR A 19 -35.24 -1.28 -4.48
C TYR A 19 -36.64 -1.71 -4.00
N GLU A 20 -37.66 -1.39 -4.79
CA GLU A 20 -39.02 -1.86 -4.53
C GLU A 20 -39.26 -3.27 -5.11
N TYR A 21 -38.68 -3.55 -6.29
CA TYR A 21 -38.93 -4.78 -7.05
C TYR A 21 -37.70 -5.66 -7.29
N LEU A 22 -36.52 -5.20 -6.88
CA LEU A 22 -35.24 -5.92 -6.98
C LEU A 22 -34.65 -6.07 -5.57
N ASP A 23 -33.61 -6.90 -5.42
CA ASP A 23 -32.93 -7.03 -4.14
C ASP A 23 -32.11 -5.78 -3.79
N ASP A 24 -32.16 -5.37 -2.53
CA ASP A 24 -31.36 -4.26 -1.99
C ASP A 24 -29.84 -4.53 -2.11
N LEU A 25 -29.07 -3.47 -2.35
CA LEU A 25 -27.61 -3.47 -2.45
C LEU A 25 -27.01 -2.46 -1.46
N PRO A 26 -27.03 -2.73 -0.15
CA PRO A 26 -26.63 -1.75 0.87
C PRO A 26 -25.18 -1.25 0.71
N SER A 27 -24.27 -2.10 0.22
CA SER A 27 -22.87 -1.73 -0.03
C SER A 27 -22.72 -0.60 -1.06
N VAL A 28 -23.70 -0.37 -1.93
CA VAL A 28 -23.70 0.75 -2.90
C VAL A 28 -23.68 2.10 -2.18
N ALA A 29 -24.42 2.25 -1.07
CA ALA A 29 -24.41 3.49 -0.29
C ALA A 29 -23.02 3.79 0.31
N ASN A 30 -22.30 2.74 0.72
CA ASN A 30 -20.92 2.85 1.22
C ASN A 30 -19.95 3.23 0.10
N ASN A 31 -20.13 2.69 -1.11
CA ASN A 31 -19.33 3.06 -2.28
C ASN A 31 -19.42 4.57 -2.55
N LEU A 32 -20.65 5.11 -2.61
CA LEU A 32 -20.88 6.53 -2.88
C LEU A 32 -20.22 7.41 -1.83
N SER A 33 -20.43 7.08 -0.55
CA SER A 33 -19.87 7.82 0.57
C SER A 33 -18.33 7.85 0.54
N LYS A 34 -17.71 6.71 0.23
CA LYS A 34 -16.26 6.58 0.20
C LYS A 34 -15.63 7.24 -1.04
N LEU A 35 -16.21 7.03 -2.23
CA LEU A 35 -15.76 7.65 -3.47
C LEU A 35 -15.90 9.17 -3.42
N PHE A 36 -16.97 9.71 -2.83
CA PHE A 36 -17.12 11.14 -2.60
C PHE A 36 -15.94 11.67 -1.77
N ARG A 37 -15.66 11.06 -0.62
CA ARG A 37 -14.53 11.45 0.25
C ARG A 37 -13.21 11.43 -0.50
N LEU A 38 -12.91 10.34 -1.22
CA LEU A 38 -11.65 10.19 -1.96
C LEU A 38 -11.51 11.19 -3.11
N LEU A 39 -12.58 11.47 -3.86
CA LEU A 39 -12.54 12.45 -4.95
C LEU A 39 -12.41 13.88 -4.44
N THR A 40 -12.96 14.19 -3.25
CA THR A 40 -12.85 15.52 -2.65
C THR A 40 -11.60 15.75 -1.80
N ASP A 41 -10.85 14.69 -1.49
CA ASP A 41 -9.62 14.79 -0.71
C ASP A 41 -8.52 15.48 -1.52
N GLU A 42 -8.00 16.60 -1.00
CA GLU A 42 -6.92 17.40 -1.60
C GLU A 42 -5.63 16.60 -1.84
N GLN A 43 -5.38 15.56 -1.04
CA GLN A 43 -4.22 14.67 -1.18
C GLN A 43 -4.43 13.56 -2.21
N VAL A 44 -5.64 13.39 -2.76
CA VAL A 44 -5.99 12.35 -3.72
C VAL A 44 -6.35 12.95 -5.07
N CYS A 45 -7.53 13.56 -5.20
CA CYS A 45 -8.02 14.15 -6.45
C CYS A 45 -8.27 15.67 -6.30
N GLY A 46 -8.75 16.10 -5.13
CA GLY A 46 -8.92 17.51 -4.77
C GLY A 46 -10.06 18.22 -5.48
N LEU A 47 -11.11 17.51 -5.92
CA LEU A 47 -12.32 18.16 -6.42
C LEU A 47 -13.00 18.95 -5.27
N PRO A 48 -13.45 20.19 -5.50
CA PRO A 48 -14.29 20.87 -4.54
C PRO A 48 -15.55 20.03 -4.27
N PRO A 49 -16.01 19.92 -3.01
CA PRO A 49 -17.23 19.18 -2.67
C PRO A 49 -18.44 19.58 -3.53
N GLU A 50 -18.57 20.85 -3.89
CA GLU A 50 -19.62 21.38 -4.77
C GLU A 50 -19.51 20.93 -6.24
N HIS A 51 -18.37 20.37 -6.65
CA HIS A 51 -18.13 19.83 -7.99
C HIS A 51 -18.26 18.29 -8.03
N CYS A 52 -18.63 17.65 -6.91
CA CYS A 52 -18.84 16.22 -6.79
C CYS A 52 -20.27 15.95 -6.27
N GLU A 53 -21.20 15.68 -7.18
CA GLU A 53 -22.60 15.47 -6.80
C GLU A 53 -22.89 13.99 -6.53
N VAL A 54 -23.60 13.69 -5.44
CA VAL A 54 -24.00 12.33 -5.07
C VAL A 54 -25.50 12.17 -5.25
N VAL A 55 -25.91 11.28 -6.15
CA VAL A 55 -27.31 10.94 -6.42
C VAL A 55 -27.62 9.57 -5.82
N SER A 56 -28.24 9.56 -4.64
CA SER A 56 -28.53 8.35 -3.88
C SER A 56 -29.99 7.91 -4.02
N ASN A 57 -30.22 6.67 -4.43
CA ASN A 57 -31.54 6.05 -4.59
C ASN A 57 -32.52 6.90 -5.42
N PRO A 58 -32.15 7.30 -6.65
CA PRO A 58 -33.03 8.10 -7.50
C PRO A 58 -34.34 7.35 -7.82
N THR A 59 -35.44 8.07 -7.74
CA THR A 59 -36.82 7.58 -7.93
C THR A 59 -37.42 8.03 -9.25
N SER A 60 -36.71 8.85 -10.02
CA SER A 60 -37.14 9.29 -11.34
C SER A 60 -35.98 9.46 -12.31
N ILE A 61 -36.27 9.37 -13.61
CA ILE A 61 -35.29 9.61 -14.67
C ILE A 61 -34.67 11.00 -14.54
N LYS A 62 -35.49 12.00 -14.21
CA LYS A 62 -35.04 13.38 -14.02
C LYS A 62 -34.03 13.51 -12.88
N GLU A 63 -34.34 12.92 -11.73
CA GLU A 63 -33.47 12.93 -10.55
C GLU A 63 -32.11 12.27 -10.82
N MET A 64 -32.07 11.29 -11.72
CA MET A 64 -30.83 10.63 -12.13
C MET A 64 -30.06 11.40 -13.21
N LEU A 65 -30.74 11.92 -14.24
CA LEU A 65 -30.08 12.48 -15.43
C LEU A 65 -29.81 13.98 -15.37
N ASP A 66 -30.61 14.79 -14.66
CA ASP A 66 -30.39 16.24 -14.56
C ASP A 66 -29.00 16.55 -13.97
N PRO A 67 -28.55 15.91 -12.86
CA PRO A 67 -27.18 16.07 -12.34
C PRO A 67 -26.09 15.76 -13.36
N VAL A 68 -26.29 14.70 -14.15
CA VAL A 68 -25.35 14.30 -15.21
C VAL A 68 -25.30 15.36 -16.30
N ALA A 69 -26.46 15.85 -16.74
CA ALA A 69 -26.57 16.87 -17.77
C ALA A 69 -25.95 18.20 -17.33
N ASP A 70 -26.15 18.61 -16.08
CA ASP A 70 -25.60 19.86 -15.55
C ASP A 70 -24.09 19.76 -15.34
N ALA A 71 -23.59 18.68 -14.74
CA ALA A 71 -22.16 18.40 -14.66
C ALA A 71 -21.51 18.32 -16.05
N ALA A 72 -22.20 17.71 -17.02
CA ALA A 72 -21.72 17.61 -18.40
C ALA A 72 -21.58 18.99 -19.07
N LYS A 73 -22.49 19.94 -18.82
CA LYS A 73 -22.39 21.32 -19.35
C LYS A 73 -21.23 22.10 -18.73
N GLU A 74 -20.98 21.89 -17.44
CA GLU A 74 -19.99 22.67 -16.67
C GLU A 74 -18.54 22.15 -16.82
N ALA A 75 -18.37 20.83 -16.95
CA ALA A 75 -17.04 20.23 -17.05
C ALA A 75 -16.35 20.60 -18.37
N THR A 76 -15.15 21.18 -18.28
CA THR A 76 -14.31 21.53 -19.44
C THR A 76 -12.98 20.78 -19.47
N ASP A 77 -12.50 20.24 -18.34
CA ASP A 77 -11.32 19.36 -18.30
C ASP A 77 -11.72 17.88 -18.21
N VAL A 78 -12.20 17.42 -17.05
CA VAL A 78 -12.62 16.02 -16.84
C VAL A 78 -14.06 15.95 -16.33
N LEU A 79 -14.87 15.11 -16.97
CA LEU A 79 -16.18 14.69 -16.47
C LEU A 79 -16.09 13.24 -15.97
N ILE A 80 -16.41 13.00 -14.70
CA ILE A 80 -16.46 11.66 -14.09
C ILE A 80 -17.92 11.31 -13.84
N VAL A 81 -18.40 10.18 -14.36
CA VAL A 81 -19.74 9.64 -14.08
C VAL A 81 -19.58 8.22 -13.57
N TYR A 82 -19.99 8.00 -12.32
CA TYR A 82 -20.00 6.68 -11.69
C TYR A 82 -21.44 6.25 -11.45
N PHE A 83 -21.76 5.00 -11.81
CA PHE A 83 -23.03 4.37 -11.46
C PHE A 83 -22.79 3.02 -10.78
N ALA A 84 -23.49 2.75 -9.67
CA ALA A 84 -23.56 1.43 -9.06
C ALA A 84 -24.99 1.01 -8.72
N GLY A 85 -25.30 -0.26 -9.00
CA GLY A 85 -26.62 -0.83 -8.76
C GLY A 85 -26.89 -2.03 -9.65
N HIS A 86 -28.15 -2.41 -9.80
CA HIS A 86 -28.57 -3.39 -10.79
C HIS A 86 -28.51 -2.81 -12.21
N GLY A 87 -28.30 -3.71 -13.17
CA GLY A 87 -28.44 -3.44 -14.59
C GLY A 87 -29.44 -4.42 -15.17
N LEU A 88 -30.40 -3.93 -15.95
CA LEU A 88 -31.42 -4.75 -16.58
C LEU A 88 -31.17 -4.85 -18.09
N LEU A 89 -31.59 -5.96 -18.68
CA LEU A 89 -31.60 -6.18 -20.12
C LEU A 89 -33.04 -6.37 -20.60
N HIS A 90 -33.38 -5.74 -21.72
CA HIS A 90 -34.67 -5.96 -22.36
C HIS A 90 -34.73 -7.39 -22.94
N SER A 91 -35.84 -8.09 -22.76
CA SER A 91 -36.02 -9.50 -23.17
C SER A 91 -35.84 -9.76 -24.67
N THR A 92 -36.05 -8.73 -25.50
CA THR A 92 -35.94 -8.80 -26.97
C THR A 92 -34.72 -8.06 -27.54
N GLY A 93 -33.85 -7.50 -26.69
CA GLY A 93 -32.76 -6.62 -27.11
C GLY A 93 -31.46 -6.88 -26.36
N SER A 94 -30.40 -6.17 -26.76
CA SER A 94 -29.09 -6.21 -26.10
C SER A 94 -28.77 -4.91 -25.36
N GLU A 95 -29.74 -4.01 -25.20
CA GLU A 95 -29.57 -2.70 -24.59
C GLU A 95 -29.56 -2.80 -23.07
N LEU A 96 -28.62 -2.09 -22.46
CA LEU A 96 -28.47 -1.97 -21.01
C LEU A 96 -29.41 -0.88 -20.48
N TYR A 97 -30.12 -1.20 -19.41
CA TYR A 97 -30.92 -0.26 -18.63
C TYR A 97 -30.35 -0.12 -17.22
N ILE A 98 -30.15 1.13 -16.82
CA ILE A 98 -29.70 1.57 -15.50
C ILE A 98 -30.92 1.69 -14.59
N THR A 99 -30.87 1.10 -13.40
CA THR A 99 -32.03 0.97 -12.52
C THR A 99 -32.19 2.14 -11.54
N LEU A 100 -33.43 2.58 -11.38
CA LEU A 100 -33.97 3.43 -10.31
C LEU A 100 -34.55 2.57 -9.18
N VAL A 101 -34.99 3.20 -8.08
CA VAL A 101 -35.62 2.51 -6.93
C VAL A 101 -36.83 1.66 -7.33
N ASP A 102 -37.67 2.17 -8.24
CA ASP A 102 -38.91 1.56 -8.72
C ASP A 102 -38.72 0.75 -10.01
N SER A 103 -37.48 0.53 -10.45
CA SER A 103 -37.19 -0.25 -11.66
C SER A 103 -37.65 -1.70 -11.53
N ASN A 104 -38.25 -2.20 -12.62
CA ASN A 104 -38.88 -3.50 -12.66
C ASN A 104 -38.55 -4.22 -13.97
N ILE A 105 -38.13 -5.48 -13.88
CA ILE A 105 -37.71 -6.31 -15.03
C ILE A 105 -38.82 -6.53 -16.07
N GLU A 106 -40.10 -6.49 -15.66
CA GLU A 106 -41.25 -6.61 -16.56
C GLU A 106 -41.66 -5.27 -17.19
N ARG A 107 -41.23 -4.15 -16.61
CA ARG A 107 -41.65 -2.79 -16.98
C ARG A 107 -40.43 -1.88 -17.15
N MET A 108 -39.65 -2.15 -18.19
CA MET A 108 -38.36 -1.50 -18.47
C MET A 108 -38.43 0.04 -18.64
N TYR A 109 -39.63 0.62 -18.85
CA TYR A 109 -39.82 2.07 -18.93
C TYR A 109 -39.70 2.80 -17.57
N TYR A 110 -39.65 2.08 -16.45
CA TYR A 110 -39.24 2.60 -15.14
C TYR A 110 -37.71 2.65 -14.95
N SER A 111 -36.95 2.23 -15.96
CA SER A 111 -35.48 2.24 -15.93
C SER A 111 -34.94 3.20 -16.98
N VAL A 112 -33.69 3.62 -16.81
CA VAL A 112 -33.03 4.56 -17.71
C VAL A 112 -32.22 3.79 -18.75
N ALA A 113 -32.56 3.91 -20.03
CA ALA A 113 -31.73 3.35 -21.09
C ALA A 113 -30.32 3.96 -21.05
N TYR A 114 -29.27 3.14 -21.15
CA TYR A 114 -27.89 3.60 -21.12
C TYR A 114 -27.58 4.63 -22.23
N GLU A 115 -28.25 4.55 -23.37
CA GLU A 115 -28.11 5.53 -24.45
C GLU A 115 -28.53 6.96 -24.04
N ASN A 116 -29.45 7.10 -23.08
CA ASN A 116 -29.81 8.42 -22.53
C ASN A 116 -28.63 9.01 -21.74
N PHE A 117 -28.01 8.22 -20.85
CA PHE A 117 -26.77 8.59 -20.15
C PHE A 117 -25.66 8.96 -21.12
N ARG A 118 -25.43 8.11 -22.12
CA ARG A 118 -24.41 8.31 -23.14
C ARG A 118 -24.63 9.61 -23.90
N THR A 119 -25.88 9.95 -24.20
CA THR A 119 -26.24 11.19 -24.92
C THR A 119 -25.88 12.42 -24.10
N GLU A 120 -26.18 12.45 -22.79
CA GLU A 120 -25.81 13.59 -21.93
C GLU A 120 -24.29 13.77 -21.83
N ILE A 121 -23.56 12.67 -21.63
CA ILE A 121 -22.09 12.68 -21.51
C ILE A 121 -21.41 13.09 -22.84
N ARG A 122 -21.97 12.67 -23.97
CA ARG A 122 -21.41 12.93 -25.32
C ARG A 122 -21.31 14.42 -25.63
N HIS A 123 -22.27 15.21 -25.18
CA HIS A 123 -22.34 16.66 -25.47
C HIS A 123 -21.47 17.51 -24.54
N SER A 124 -20.85 16.91 -23.52
CA SER A 124 -19.95 17.65 -22.63
C SER A 124 -18.74 18.23 -23.36
N PRO A 125 -18.36 19.50 -23.09
CA PRO A 125 -17.14 20.09 -23.62
C PRO A 125 -15.87 19.57 -22.92
N ALA A 126 -16.01 18.72 -21.90
CA ALA A 126 -14.88 18.13 -21.19
C ALA A 126 -13.91 17.44 -22.16
N ARG A 127 -12.62 17.75 -21.99
CA ARG A 127 -11.52 17.17 -22.77
C ARG A 127 -11.42 15.65 -22.59
N ARG A 128 -11.79 15.16 -21.41
CA ARG A 128 -11.85 13.72 -21.07
C ARG A 128 -13.13 13.41 -20.32
N LYS A 129 -13.72 12.25 -20.62
CA LYS A 129 -14.90 11.73 -19.92
C LYS A 129 -14.59 10.33 -19.40
N LEU A 130 -14.70 10.14 -18.09
CA LEU A 130 -14.53 8.85 -17.42
C LEU A 130 -15.90 8.36 -16.97
N VAL A 131 -16.31 7.20 -17.48
CA VAL A 131 -17.56 6.54 -17.09
C VAL A 131 -17.24 5.20 -16.43
N ILE A 132 -17.71 5.01 -15.20
CA ILE A 132 -17.49 3.80 -14.42
C ILE A 132 -18.87 3.19 -14.11
N LEU A 133 -19.11 1.97 -14.56
CA LEU A 133 -20.35 1.25 -14.36
C LEU A 133 -20.09 0.01 -13.50
N ASP A 134 -20.57 0.03 -12.26
CA ASP A 134 -20.60 -1.13 -11.37
C ASP A 134 -22.01 -1.71 -11.30
N CYS A 135 -22.43 -2.33 -12.40
CA CYS A 135 -23.73 -3.00 -12.50
C CYS A 135 -23.67 -4.24 -13.41
N CYS A 136 -24.60 -5.17 -13.17
CA CYS A 136 -24.73 -6.38 -13.99
C CYS A 136 -24.91 -6.01 -15.47
N TYR A 137 -24.31 -6.79 -16.37
CA TYR A 137 -24.34 -6.59 -17.82
C TYR A 137 -23.73 -5.28 -18.34
N SER A 138 -23.04 -4.49 -17.51
CA SER A 138 -22.32 -3.28 -17.93
C SER A 138 -21.25 -3.56 -19.00
N GLY A 139 -20.68 -4.77 -19.05
CA GLY A 139 -19.80 -5.21 -20.13
C GLY A 139 -20.44 -5.17 -21.54
N ARG A 140 -21.77 -5.11 -21.66
CA ARG A 140 -22.46 -4.91 -22.96
C ARG A 140 -22.63 -3.45 -23.35
N ALA A 141 -22.59 -2.50 -22.41
CA ALA A 141 -22.46 -1.08 -22.74
C ALA A 141 -21.19 -0.83 -23.57
N LEU A 142 -20.14 -1.62 -23.31
CA LEU A 142 -18.93 -1.62 -24.13
C LEU A 142 -19.22 -2.03 -25.57
N ASN A 143 -20.13 -2.98 -25.85
CA ASN A 143 -20.44 -3.47 -27.21
C ASN A 143 -21.35 -2.53 -28.01
N ALA A 144 -22.20 -1.74 -27.36
CA ALA A 144 -23.04 -0.71 -28.00
C ALA A 144 -22.22 0.43 -28.66
N MET A 145 -20.90 0.46 -28.41
CA MET A 145 -19.95 1.35 -29.08
C MET A 145 -19.32 0.78 -30.36
N SER A 146 -19.68 -0.45 -30.77
CA SER A 146 -19.29 -1.03 -32.06
C SER A 146 -20.40 -0.81 -33.09
N ASP A 147 -20.13 0.00 -34.11
CA ASP A 147 -20.99 0.06 -35.29
C ASP A 147 -20.99 -1.31 -36.00
N GLY A 148 -22.13 -1.99 -35.96
CA GLY A 148 -22.62 -2.88 -37.00
C GLY A 148 -21.97 -4.27 -37.12
N GLY A 149 -22.67 -5.28 -36.61
CA GLY A 149 -22.39 -6.70 -36.81
C GLY A 149 -23.48 -7.50 -37.53
N SER A 150 -24.27 -6.92 -38.45
CA SER A 150 -24.80 -7.65 -39.62
C SER A 150 -25.33 -6.69 -40.70
N THR A 151 -24.65 -6.71 -41.86
CA THR A 151 -25.05 -6.22 -43.19
C THR A 151 -25.35 -4.73 -43.38
N GLY A 152 -24.26 -3.97 -43.62
CA GLY A 152 -24.12 -2.94 -44.65
C GLY A 152 -25.19 -1.86 -44.83
N ARG A 153 -24.85 -0.60 -44.49
CA ARG A 153 -24.61 0.51 -45.44
C ARG A 153 -24.47 1.86 -44.70
N VAL A 154 -23.31 2.49 -44.93
CA VAL A 154 -23.08 3.93 -45.13
C VAL A 154 -23.11 4.87 -43.89
N ALA A 155 -21.89 5.25 -43.50
CA ALA A 155 -21.43 6.59 -43.09
C ALA A 155 -22.15 7.32 -41.93
N ASN A 156 -21.64 7.17 -40.70
CA ASN A 156 -20.91 8.25 -40.02
C ASN A 156 -20.19 7.70 -38.78
N SER A 157 -18.96 7.24 -38.99
CA SER A 157 -18.02 6.85 -37.96
C SER A 157 -17.58 8.07 -37.15
N ALA A 158 -18.27 8.35 -36.05
CA ALA A 158 -17.78 9.20 -34.97
C ALA A 158 -17.58 8.33 -33.73
N ALA A 159 -16.46 7.59 -33.71
CA ALA A 159 -15.93 7.01 -32.49
C ALA A 159 -15.88 8.10 -31.41
N LEU A 160 -16.34 7.80 -30.19
CA LEU A 160 -16.48 8.77 -29.10
C LEU A 160 -15.09 9.28 -28.65
N SER A 161 -14.56 10.35 -29.26
CA SER A 161 -13.26 10.87 -28.85
C SER A 161 -13.25 11.24 -27.35
N GLY A 162 -12.31 10.68 -26.58
CA GLY A 162 -12.06 11.05 -25.18
C GLY A 162 -12.97 10.42 -24.13
N VAL A 163 -13.72 9.36 -24.43
CA VAL A 163 -14.49 8.59 -23.44
C VAL A 163 -13.72 7.34 -23.00
N TYR A 164 -13.54 7.18 -21.69
CA TYR A 164 -13.01 5.98 -21.06
C TYR A 164 -14.13 5.29 -20.29
N LEU A 165 -14.48 4.05 -20.66
CA LEU A 165 -15.55 3.28 -20.01
C LEU A 165 -14.97 2.07 -19.29
N MET A 166 -15.28 1.92 -18.00
CA MET A 166 -15.03 0.70 -17.21
C MET A 166 -16.33 0.07 -16.75
N ALA A 167 -16.38 -1.25 -16.78
CA ALA A 167 -17.58 -2.02 -16.46
C ALA A 167 -17.23 -3.31 -15.69
N SER A 168 -18.00 -3.65 -14.66
CA SER A 168 -17.91 -4.97 -14.00
C SER A 168 -18.47 -6.08 -14.92
N THR A 169 -17.82 -7.25 -15.01
CA THR A 169 -18.31 -8.32 -15.90
C THR A 169 -18.64 -9.63 -15.18
N ALA A 170 -19.94 -9.78 -14.89
CA ALA A 170 -20.70 -10.99 -14.59
C ALA A 170 -21.33 -11.05 -13.19
N GLU A 171 -22.44 -11.80 -13.14
CA GLU A 171 -23.54 -11.89 -12.17
C GLU A 171 -23.16 -11.51 -10.74
N ASN A 172 -23.96 -10.61 -10.15
CA ASN A 172 -24.04 -10.38 -8.71
C ASN A 172 -24.14 -11.74 -7.99
N LYS A 173 -23.01 -12.32 -7.62
CA LYS A 173 -22.91 -12.79 -6.24
C LYS A 173 -23.09 -11.51 -5.45
N THR A 174 -24.32 -11.28 -5.02
CA THR A 174 -24.65 -10.34 -3.95
C THR A 174 -23.45 -10.29 -3.03
N ALA A 175 -22.85 -9.11 -2.88
CA ALA A 175 -21.91 -8.85 -1.81
C ALA A 175 -22.45 -9.61 -0.59
N ASN A 176 -21.70 -10.59 -0.07
CA ASN A 176 -22.23 -11.43 0.99
C ASN A 176 -22.69 -10.46 2.08
N ALA A 177 -23.86 -10.67 2.67
CA ALA A 177 -24.36 -9.79 3.73
C ALA A 177 -23.26 -9.62 4.80
N GLY A 178 -22.51 -8.51 4.76
CA GLY A 178 -21.25 -8.34 5.48
C GLY A 178 -20.13 -7.59 4.74
N ASP A 179 -20.09 -7.58 3.41
CA ASP A 179 -19.04 -6.86 2.66
C ASP A 179 -19.31 -5.34 2.63
N THR A 180 -18.31 -4.54 3.03
CA THR A 180 -18.42 -3.08 3.14
C THR A 180 -18.71 -2.40 1.80
N TYR A 181 -18.13 -2.89 0.71
CA TYR A 181 -18.25 -2.32 -0.65
C TYR A 181 -18.65 -3.40 -1.66
N THR A 182 -19.19 -3.00 -2.81
CA THR A 182 -19.37 -3.95 -3.94
C THR A 182 -18.01 -4.40 -4.47
N ALA A 183 -17.93 -5.60 -5.05
CA ALA A 183 -16.64 -6.21 -5.41
C ALA A 183 -15.74 -5.31 -6.28
N PHE A 184 -16.27 -4.77 -7.39
CA PHE A 184 -15.49 -3.93 -8.29
C PHE A 184 -15.17 -2.57 -7.68
N SER A 185 -16.17 -1.88 -7.12
CA SER A 185 -15.95 -0.58 -6.48
C SER A 185 -15.02 -0.67 -5.27
N GLY A 186 -15.06 -1.76 -4.51
CA GLY A 186 -14.16 -2.01 -3.39
C GLY A 186 -12.70 -2.03 -3.82
N GLU A 187 -12.36 -2.69 -4.94
CA GLU A 187 -10.99 -2.67 -5.44
C GLU A 187 -10.57 -1.30 -6.00
N LEU A 188 -11.47 -0.58 -6.68
CA LEU A 188 -11.21 0.79 -7.11
C LEU A 188 -10.93 1.71 -5.90
N ILE A 189 -11.76 1.62 -4.86
CA ILE A 189 -11.60 2.35 -3.60
C ILE A 189 -10.26 2.03 -2.96
N ASN A 190 -9.93 0.75 -2.80
CA ASN A 190 -8.68 0.30 -2.17
C ASN A 190 -7.45 0.87 -2.90
N ILE A 191 -7.47 0.84 -4.23
CA ILE A 191 -6.37 1.33 -5.06
C ILE A 191 -6.25 2.85 -5.01
N ILE A 192 -7.37 3.58 -5.06
CA ILE A 192 -7.34 5.05 -4.96
C ILE A 192 -6.87 5.47 -3.55
N GLU A 193 -7.32 4.76 -2.52
CA GLU A 193 -7.00 5.07 -1.13
C GLU A 193 -5.55 4.72 -0.75
N SER A 194 -5.07 3.56 -1.17
CA SER A 194 -3.76 3.03 -0.77
C SER A 194 -2.66 3.39 -1.77
N GLY A 195 -3.02 3.53 -3.05
CA GLY A 195 -2.10 3.68 -4.17
C GLY A 195 -1.54 2.36 -4.71
N ILE A 196 -0.77 2.45 -5.79
CA ILE A 196 -0.06 1.32 -6.41
C ILE A 196 1.45 1.56 -6.27
N PRO A 197 2.19 0.81 -5.44
CA PRO A 197 3.61 1.06 -5.14
C PRO A 197 4.53 1.11 -6.37
N GLU A 198 4.19 0.37 -7.43
CA GLU A 198 4.96 0.27 -8.67
C GLU A 198 4.73 1.45 -9.63
N CYS A 199 3.70 2.27 -9.40
CA CYS A 199 3.33 3.39 -10.26
C CYS A 199 3.99 4.72 -9.85
N GLY A 200 4.00 5.68 -10.78
CA GLY A 200 4.52 7.03 -10.56
C GLY A 200 3.69 7.87 -9.58
N GLU A 201 4.04 9.16 -9.44
CA GLU A 201 3.40 10.11 -8.51
C GLU A 201 1.89 10.22 -8.67
N LEU A 202 1.44 10.01 -9.90
CA LEU A 202 0.04 10.08 -10.27
C LEU A 202 -0.37 8.70 -10.79
N LEU A 203 -1.53 8.23 -10.36
CA LEU A 203 -2.15 7.04 -10.95
C LEU A 203 -3.00 7.47 -12.14
N ASP A 204 -2.72 6.85 -13.28
CA ASP A 204 -3.61 6.90 -14.42
C ASP A 204 -4.75 5.89 -14.28
N VAL A 205 -5.82 6.19 -15.01
CA VAL A 205 -7.06 5.41 -15.06
C VAL A 205 -6.80 3.96 -15.51
N ASP A 206 -5.79 3.73 -16.36
CA ASP A 206 -5.38 2.39 -16.79
C ASP A 206 -4.74 1.58 -15.67
N SER A 207 -3.82 2.19 -14.93
CA SER A 207 -3.15 1.59 -13.78
C SER A 207 -4.17 1.22 -12.70
N ILE A 208 -5.15 2.10 -12.44
CA ILE A 208 -6.24 1.84 -11.50
C ILE A 208 -7.07 0.64 -11.95
N PHE A 209 -7.46 0.60 -13.22
CA PHE A 209 -8.23 -0.51 -13.78
C PHE A 209 -7.46 -1.84 -13.74
N ASP A 210 -6.20 -1.83 -14.17
CA ASP A 210 -5.38 -3.04 -14.26
C ASP A 210 -5.10 -3.61 -12.87
N GLY A 211 -4.84 -2.74 -11.88
CA GLY A 211 -4.74 -3.13 -10.46
C GLY A 211 -6.03 -3.77 -9.95
N ALA A 212 -7.19 -3.17 -10.22
CA ALA A 212 -8.48 -3.70 -9.78
C ALA A 212 -8.77 -5.06 -10.44
N ARG A 213 -8.42 -5.21 -11.72
CA ARG A 213 -8.56 -6.45 -12.48
C ARG A 213 -7.71 -7.57 -11.88
N VAL A 214 -6.47 -7.29 -11.49
CA VAL A 214 -5.57 -8.26 -10.85
C VAL A 214 -6.11 -8.67 -9.48
N ALA A 215 -6.51 -7.71 -8.64
CA ALA A 215 -7.07 -7.99 -7.32
C ALA A 215 -8.33 -8.86 -7.38
N LEU A 216 -9.23 -8.58 -8.33
CA LEU A 216 -10.42 -9.42 -8.57
C LEU A 216 -10.05 -10.82 -9.08
N GLN A 217 -9.04 -10.94 -9.94
CA GLN A 217 -8.54 -12.22 -10.44
C GLN A 217 -8.00 -13.10 -9.31
N ASP A 218 -7.19 -12.54 -8.41
CA ASP A 218 -6.58 -13.26 -7.29
C ASP A 218 -7.64 -13.76 -6.29
N ARG A 219 -8.76 -13.05 -6.17
CA ARG A 219 -9.91 -13.43 -5.36
C ARG A 219 -10.87 -14.40 -6.07
N GLY A 220 -10.60 -14.77 -7.33
CA GLY A 220 -11.48 -15.62 -8.14
C GLY A 220 -12.83 -14.96 -8.46
N LEU A 221 -12.89 -13.63 -8.49
CA LEU A 221 -14.08 -12.85 -8.76
C LEU A 221 -14.20 -12.47 -10.24
N PRO A 222 -15.40 -12.08 -10.72
CA PRO A 222 -15.59 -11.69 -12.12
C PRO A 222 -14.71 -10.49 -12.51
N LEU A 223 -14.01 -10.63 -13.62
CA LEU A 223 -13.03 -9.63 -14.07
C LEU A 223 -13.74 -8.42 -14.69
N PRO A 224 -13.30 -7.18 -14.45
CA PRO A 224 -13.86 -6.01 -15.11
C PRO A 224 -13.36 -5.92 -16.57
N GLN A 225 -14.08 -5.16 -17.38
CA GLN A 225 -13.73 -4.85 -18.76
C GLN A 225 -13.63 -3.33 -18.95
N LYS A 226 -12.77 -2.90 -19.88
CA LYS A 226 -12.62 -1.49 -20.27
C LYS A 226 -12.73 -1.32 -21.78
N ARG A 227 -13.14 -0.13 -22.22
CA ARG A 227 -13.07 0.31 -23.62
C ARG A 227 -12.61 1.76 -23.67
N GLU A 228 -11.71 2.02 -24.60
CA GLU A 228 -11.17 3.34 -24.89
C GLU A 228 -11.52 3.73 -26.32
N SER A 229 -11.87 5.00 -26.53
CA SER A 229 -11.95 5.61 -27.86
C SER A 229 -11.08 6.86 -27.89
N ASP A 230 -10.05 6.82 -28.75
CA ASP A 230 -8.99 7.80 -28.97
C ASP A 230 -8.76 8.86 -27.88
N HIS A 231 -7.59 8.73 -27.22
CA HIS A 231 -6.97 9.68 -26.27
C HIS A 231 -7.30 9.48 -24.78
N GLY A 232 -7.82 8.33 -24.34
CA GLY A 232 -8.01 8.00 -22.92
C GLY A 232 -6.73 7.54 -22.20
N ALA A 233 -5.76 7.00 -22.94
CA ALA A 233 -4.47 6.55 -22.41
C ALA A 233 -3.72 7.69 -21.71
N GLY A 234 -3.41 7.48 -20.43
CA GLY A 234 -2.65 8.43 -19.61
C GLY A 234 -3.45 9.56 -18.95
N LEU A 235 -4.79 9.44 -18.85
CA LEU A 235 -5.56 10.29 -17.93
C LEU A 235 -5.12 9.97 -16.50
N HIS A 236 -4.36 10.86 -15.89
CA HIS A 236 -4.03 10.80 -14.47
C HIS A 236 -5.23 11.27 -13.67
N LEU A 237 -5.72 10.44 -12.75
CA LEU A 237 -6.95 10.73 -12.00
C LEU A 237 -6.65 11.18 -10.58
N VAL A 238 -5.71 10.51 -9.92
CA VAL A 238 -5.42 10.72 -8.50
C VAL A 238 -3.92 10.72 -8.24
N ARG A 239 -3.50 11.39 -7.16
CA ARG A 239 -2.17 11.22 -6.58
C ARG A 239 -2.06 9.80 -6.07
N ASN A 240 -0.95 9.15 -6.41
CA ASN A 240 -0.66 7.83 -5.93
C ASN A 240 -0.19 7.92 -4.48
N ARG A 241 -1.03 7.56 -3.50
CA ARG A 241 -0.64 7.59 -2.07
C ARG A 241 0.45 6.58 -1.73
N ALA A 242 0.61 5.53 -2.55
CA ALA A 242 1.75 4.61 -2.47
C ALA A 242 3.00 5.14 -3.18
N HIS A 243 2.89 6.23 -3.95
CA HIS A 243 4.04 6.91 -4.51
C HIS A 243 4.73 7.72 -3.42
N LEU A 244 5.78 7.11 -2.92
CA LEU A 244 6.76 7.84 -2.17
C LEU A 244 7.44 8.80 -3.16
N VAL A 245 7.36 10.11 -2.92
CA VAL A 245 8.46 11.02 -3.28
C VAL A 245 9.71 10.25 -2.91
N PRO A 246 10.63 9.96 -3.84
CA PRO A 246 11.76 9.10 -3.53
C PRO A 246 12.60 9.80 -2.45
N GLN A 247 12.31 9.48 -1.18
CA GLN A 247 13.35 9.36 -0.19
C GLN A 247 14.23 8.27 -0.76
N LYS A 248 15.25 8.68 -1.52
CA LYS A 248 16.39 7.88 -1.98
C LYS A 248 16.47 6.60 -1.14
N GLU A 249 15.97 5.47 -1.66
CA GLU A 249 15.59 4.29 -0.85
C GLU A 249 16.65 4.02 0.21
N MET A 250 16.34 4.42 1.44
CA MET A 250 17.36 4.58 2.47
C MET A 250 17.92 3.19 2.86
N TYR A 251 17.03 2.20 2.88
CA TYR A 251 17.29 0.81 3.22
C TYR A 251 16.91 -0.14 2.08
N GLY A 252 17.56 -1.30 2.01
CA GLY A 252 17.29 -2.32 0.98
C GLY A 252 18.14 -2.17 -0.26
N ALA A 253 17.74 -2.89 -1.33
CA ALA A 253 18.45 -2.89 -2.60
C ALA A 253 18.36 -1.50 -3.25
N THR A 254 19.38 -1.13 -4.02
CA THR A 254 19.38 0.15 -4.74
C THR A 254 18.89 -0.07 -6.16
N ILE A 255 17.91 0.73 -6.60
CA ILE A 255 17.35 0.66 -7.95
C ILE A 255 18.47 0.69 -9.00
N GLY A 256 18.50 -0.32 -9.86
CA GLY A 256 19.45 -0.42 -10.97
C GLY A 256 20.85 -0.92 -10.60
N VAL A 257 21.13 -1.27 -9.33
CA VAL A 257 22.43 -1.79 -8.89
C VAL A 257 22.29 -3.22 -8.38
N LYS A 258 22.99 -4.17 -9.02
CA LYS A 258 22.96 -5.59 -8.62
C LYS A 258 24.14 -5.96 -7.72
N PRO A 259 23.97 -6.92 -6.78
CA PRO A 259 25.11 -7.52 -6.08
C PRO A 259 26.17 -8.02 -7.08
N GLY A 260 27.45 -7.80 -6.76
CA GLY A 260 28.61 -8.00 -7.64
C GLY A 260 29.02 -6.77 -8.47
N THR A 261 28.24 -5.67 -8.44
CA THR A 261 28.62 -4.44 -9.16
C THR A 261 29.87 -3.82 -8.53
N VAL A 262 30.88 -3.53 -9.35
CA VAL A 262 32.16 -2.93 -8.94
C VAL A 262 32.18 -1.42 -9.22
N PHE A 263 32.75 -0.67 -8.31
CA PHE A 263 32.90 0.78 -8.32
C PHE A 263 34.37 1.14 -8.14
N ARG A 264 34.84 2.15 -8.86
CA ARG A 264 36.25 2.55 -8.83
C ARG A 264 36.63 3.23 -7.52
N ASN A 265 35.68 3.97 -6.92
CA ASN A 265 35.93 4.79 -5.74
C ASN A 265 34.65 5.09 -4.95
N ARG A 266 34.81 5.70 -3.77
CA ARG A 266 33.72 6.10 -2.88
C ARG A 266 32.75 7.12 -3.50
N MET A 267 33.20 7.93 -4.46
CA MET A 267 32.34 8.89 -5.15
C MET A 267 31.34 8.20 -6.09
N GLU A 268 31.76 7.11 -6.75
CA GLU A 268 30.85 6.32 -7.58
C GLU A 268 29.79 5.60 -6.73
N LEU A 269 30.16 5.06 -5.56
CA LEU A 269 29.20 4.50 -4.59
C LEU A 269 28.17 5.56 -4.12
N HIS A 270 28.62 6.79 -3.86
CA HIS A 270 27.75 7.90 -3.47
C HIS A 270 26.74 8.25 -4.57
N LYS A 271 27.22 8.38 -5.81
CA LYS A 271 26.40 8.71 -6.98
C LYS A 271 25.40 7.61 -7.28
N ALA A 272 25.80 6.34 -7.15
CA ALA A 272 24.94 5.19 -7.32
C ALA A 272 23.92 5.01 -6.18
N GLY A 273 24.05 5.75 -5.07
CA GLY A 273 23.15 5.64 -3.92
C GLY A 273 23.39 4.42 -3.02
N VAL A 274 24.39 3.61 -3.33
CA VAL A 274 24.74 2.40 -2.54
C VAL A 274 25.27 2.78 -1.16
N HIS A 275 26.19 3.76 -1.09
CA HIS A 275 26.78 4.24 0.15
C HIS A 275 27.11 5.73 0.07
N ARG A 276 26.49 6.56 0.92
CA ARG A 276 26.55 8.03 0.81
C ARG A 276 27.83 8.68 1.36
N PRO A 277 28.39 8.27 2.52
CA PRO A 277 29.62 8.85 3.02
C PRO A 277 30.80 8.63 2.08
N LEU A 278 31.70 9.61 1.98
CA LEU A 278 32.93 9.49 1.19
C LEU A 278 34.11 8.88 1.97
N GLN A 279 34.02 8.85 3.30
CA GLN A 279 35.09 8.36 4.19
C GLN A 279 34.55 7.38 5.23
N ALA A 280 33.55 7.78 6.04
CA ALA A 280 33.01 6.96 7.12
C ALA A 280 32.59 5.57 6.65
N GLY A 281 32.89 4.53 7.44
CA GLY A 281 32.57 3.15 7.10
C GLY A 281 31.07 2.83 7.20
N ILE A 282 30.34 3.52 8.08
CA ILE A 282 28.92 3.29 8.36
C ILE A 282 28.10 4.48 7.82
N CYS A 283 27.01 4.18 7.12
CA CYS A 283 26.01 5.16 6.68
C CYS A 283 24.70 4.89 7.41
N GLY A 284 24.13 5.91 8.06
CA GLY A 284 22.85 5.82 8.77
C GLY A 284 22.95 6.38 10.19
N THR A 285 21.80 6.54 10.83
CA THR A 285 21.69 6.99 12.23
C THR A 285 20.56 6.23 12.93
N ALA A 286 20.56 6.19 14.26
CA ALA A 286 19.51 5.53 15.02
C ALA A 286 18.15 6.21 14.84
N GLU A 287 18.12 7.56 14.78
CA GLU A 287 16.90 8.36 14.60
C GLU A 287 16.21 8.10 13.27
N ARG A 288 16.97 7.68 12.25
CA ARG A 288 16.46 7.37 10.91
C ARG A 288 16.04 5.91 10.73
N GLY A 289 16.16 5.08 11.77
CA GLY A 289 15.76 3.67 11.75
C GLY A 289 16.94 2.69 11.75
N GLY A 290 18.17 3.16 11.61
CA GLY A 290 19.39 2.34 11.68
C GLY A 290 20.37 2.56 10.53
N ALA A 291 21.30 1.62 10.37
CA ALA A 291 22.34 1.62 9.34
C ALA A 291 21.77 1.24 7.96
N GLU A 292 22.06 2.10 6.98
CA GLU A 292 21.68 1.97 5.57
C GLU A 292 22.65 1.07 4.80
N SER A 293 23.95 1.29 5.06
CA SER A 293 25.04 0.60 4.38
C SER A 293 26.33 0.67 5.17
N ILE A 294 27.20 -0.32 4.98
CA ILE A 294 28.55 -0.36 5.54
C ILE A 294 29.59 -0.62 4.44
N VAL A 295 30.81 -0.15 4.68
CA VAL A 295 31.99 -0.45 3.88
C VAL A 295 32.98 -1.27 4.70
N VAL A 296 33.32 -2.45 4.19
CA VAL A 296 34.29 -3.38 4.77
C VAL A 296 35.56 -3.33 3.93
N SER A 297 36.55 -2.57 4.38
CA SER A 297 37.78 -2.29 3.61
C SER A 297 39.07 -2.51 4.41
N GLY A 298 39.03 -3.40 5.42
CA GLY A 298 40.19 -3.71 6.27
C GLY A 298 40.62 -2.56 7.18
N GLY A 299 39.67 -1.70 7.54
CA GLY A 299 39.95 -0.53 8.36
C GLY A 299 40.38 -0.91 9.78
N TYR A 300 39.85 -1.99 10.35
CA TYR A 300 40.13 -2.44 11.71
C TYR A 300 40.81 -3.81 11.66
N LYS A 301 41.76 -4.04 12.59
CA LYS A 301 42.47 -5.32 12.71
C LYS A 301 41.56 -6.45 13.21
N ASP A 302 40.49 -6.07 13.90
CA ASP A 302 39.51 -6.95 14.52
C ASP A 302 38.46 -7.47 13.53
N ASP A 303 38.35 -6.88 12.34
CA ASP A 303 37.41 -7.33 11.31
C ASP A 303 37.67 -8.79 10.91
N ARG A 304 36.59 -9.57 10.77
CA ARG A 304 36.62 -10.94 10.23
C ARG A 304 35.54 -11.10 9.18
N ASP A 305 35.93 -11.48 7.98
CA ASP A 305 35.01 -11.68 6.85
C ASP A 305 35.05 -13.15 6.43
N TYR A 306 33.88 -13.79 6.45
CA TYR A 306 33.64 -15.18 6.07
C TYR A 306 32.71 -15.30 4.85
N GLY A 307 32.53 -14.22 4.08
CA GLY A 307 31.69 -14.19 2.88
C GLY A 307 30.22 -13.92 3.22
N GLU A 308 29.46 -14.94 3.58
CA GLU A 308 28.03 -14.78 3.96
C GLU A 308 27.87 -14.26 5.41
N THR A 309 28.94 -14.25 6.20
CA THR A 309 28.96 -13.73 7.57
C THR A 309 30.13 -12.77 7.73
N ILE A 310 29.89 -11.63 8.38
CA ILE A 310 30.89 -10.60 8.65
C ILE A 310 30.85 -10.26 10.14
N ILE A 311 32.00 -10.26 10.78
CA ILE A 311 32.21 -9.63 12.09
C ILE A 311 32.85 -8.27 11.82
N TYR A 312 32.04 -7.23 11.96
CA TYR A 312 32.37 -5.86 11.60
C TYR A 312 32.65 -5.03 12.83
N THR A 313 33.78 -4.33 12.84
CA THR A 313 34.14 -3.45 13.96
C THR A 313 33.41 -2.12 13.85
N GLY A 314 32.81 -1.69 14.96
CA GLY A 314 32.17 -0.39 15.11
C GLY A 314 33.14 0.76 14.88
N HIS A 315 32.60 1.97 14.82
CA HIS A 315 33.40 3.18 14.71
C HIS A 315 33.58 3.86 16.06
N GLY A 316 34.64 4.66 16.18
CA GLY A 316 34.93 5.44 17.38
C GLY A 316 36.32 5.13 17.92
N GLY A 317 36.91 6.11 18.58
CA GLY A 317 38.10 5.93 19.39
C GLY A 317 39.43 5.63 18.70
N ARG A 318 39.55 5.95 17.41
CA ARG A 318 40.81 5.80 16.65
C ARG A 318 41.58 7.09 16.51
N ASP A 319 42.90 6.97 16.53
CA ASP A 319 43.81 8.04 16.11
C ASP A 319 43.79 8.16 14.58
N PRO A 320 43.53 9.36 14.01
CA PRO A 320 43.41 9.55 12.57
C PRO A 320 44.75 9.43 11.81
N ASN A 321 45.89 9.57 12.49
CA ASN A 321 47.22 9.49 11.89
C ASN A 321 47.76 8.06 11.89
N THR A 322 47.58 7.34 13.00
CA THR A 322 48.12 5.98 13.17
C THR A 322 47.11 4.89 12.84
N GLY A 323 45.81 5.22 12.87
CA GLY A 323 44.72 4.27 12.72
C GLY A 323 44.58 3.30 13.89
N GLN A 324 45.30 3.50 15.00
CA GLN A 324 45.20 2.63 16.17
C GLN A 324 44.00 2.98 17.04
N GLN A 325 43.45 1.98 17.74
CA GLN A 325 42.43 2.21 18.76
C GLN A 325 43.10 2.79 20.02
N VAL A 326 42.68 4.00 20.43
CA VAL A 326 43.28 4.73 21.57
C VAL A 326 42.30 5.00 22.71
N ARG A 327 41.00 4.77 22.51
CA ARG A 327 39.96 4.85 23.55
C ARG A 327 38.85 3.83 23.27
N ASP A 328 38.09 3.49 24.30
CA ASP A 328 36.93 2.62 24.16
C ASP A 328 35.89 3.23 23.22
N GLN A 329 35.24 2.37 22.42
CA GLN A 329 34.07 2.73 21.64
C GLN A 329 32.82 2.78 22.51
N SER A 330 31.83 3.58 22.08
CA SER A 330 30.54 3.70 22.75
C SER A 330 29.40 3.17 21.88
N PRO A 331 28.38 2.50 22.45
CA PRO A 331 27.09 2.27 21.80
C PRO A 331 26.41 3.55 21.30
N GLU A 332 26.72 4.69 21.91
CA GLU A 332 26.14 6.01 21.57
C GLU A 332 26.83 6.68 20.38
N ASP A 333 28.01 6.20 19.97
CA ASP A 333 28.65 6.72 18.75
C ASP A 333 27.69 6.52 17.58
N THR A 334 27.46 7.54 16.75
CA THR A 334 26.33 7.60 15.78
C THR A 334 26.16 6.36 14.89
N GLY A 335 27.25 5.87 14.29
CA GLY A 335 27.25 4.64 13.48
C GLY A 335 27.05 3.34 14.28
N ASN A 336 27.50 3.28 15.53
CA ASN A 336 27.30 2.11 16.39
C ASN A 336 25.83 2.04 16.81
N ALA A 337 25.28 3.18 17.25
CA ALA A 337 23.86 3.31 17.50
C ALA A 337 23.05 2.92 16.25
N ALA A 338 23.44 3.36 15.05
CA ALA A 338 22.75 2.96 13.82
C ALA A 338 22.71 1.43 13.62
N LEU A 339 23.82 0.73 13.86
CA LEU A 339 23.90 -0.73 13.72
C LEU A 339 23.10 -1.48 14.80
N ILE A 340 23.14 -1.02 16.06
CA ILE A 340 22.29 -1.57 17.14
C ILE A 340 20.81 -1.37 16.79
N LYS A 341 20.45 -0.20 16.24
CA LYS A 341 19.07 0.08 15.84
C LYS A 341 18.64 -0.85 14.71
N SER A 342 19.51 -1.14 13.74
CA SER A 342 19.26 -2.12 12.68
C SER A 342 18.97 -3.53 13.21
N MET A 343 19.49 -3.93 14.37
CA MET A 343 19.12 -5.20 15.00
C MET A 343 17.66 -5.18 15.47
N THR A 344 17.26 -4.10 16.14
CA THR A 344 15.89 -3.97 16.69
C THR A 344 14.84 -3.75 15.59
N THR A 345 15.18 -3.02 14.52
CA THR A 345 14.28 -2.78 13.39
C THR A 345 14.32 -3.91 12.37
N GLY A 346 15.37 -4.73 12.34
CA GLY A 346 15.58 -5.79 11.36
C GLY A 346 15.77 -5.27 9.92
N LEU A 347 16.01 -3.96 9.75
CA LEU A 347 16.21 -3.35 8.43
C LEU A 347 17.49 -3.89 7.77
N PRO A 348 17.45 -4.18 6.46
CA PRO A 348 18.61 -4.69 5.74
C PRO A 348 19.68 -3.61 5.55
N VAL A 349 20.94 -4.01 5.73
CA VAL A 349 22.14 -3.18 5.56
C VAL A 349 22.83 -3.57 4.25
N ARG A 350 23.05 -2.62 3.35
CA ARG A 350 23.86 -2.86 2.15
C ARG A 350 25.33 -3.03 2.54
N VAL A 351 25.96 -4.11 2.10
CA VAL A 351 27.39 -4.34 2.34
C VAL A 351 28.19 -4.01 1.08
N VAL A 352 29.24 -3.23 1.27
CA VAL A 352 30.23 -2.91 0.23
C VAL A 352 31.59 -3.40 0.70
N ARG A 353 32.27 -4.22 -0.10
CA ARG A 353 33.65 -4.65 0.18
C ARG A 353 34.64 -3.79 -0.60
N GLY A 354 35.66 -3.27 0.08
CA GLY A 354 36.75 -2.53 -0.54
C GLY A 354 37.97 -3.41 -0.77
N SER A 355 38.83 -3.04 -1.72
CA SER A 355 40.04 -3.80 -2.07
C SER A 355 41.07 -3.95 -0.95
N GLY A 356 40.98 -3.14 0.10
CA GLY A 356 41.79 -3.30 1.32
C GLY A 356 41.27 -4.35 2.31
N GLY A 357 40.15 -5.02 2.02
CA GLY A 357 39.53 -6.03 2.88
C GLY A 357 40.12 -7.44 2.70
N ASN A 358 39.32 -8.46 2.99
CA ASN A 358 39.73 -9.86 2.89
C ASN A 358 39.90 -10.26 1.40
N PRO A 359 41.10 -10.66 0.93
CA PRO A 359 41.34 -10.98 -0.48
C PRO A 359 40.48 -12.10 -1.08
N LEU A 360 39.87 -12.96 -0.24
CA LEU A 360 38.96 -14.02 -0.71
C LEU A 360 37.60 -13.48 -1.18
N PHE A 361 37.18 -12.32 -0.68
CA PHE A 361 35.84 -11.77 -0.90
C PHE A 361 35.86 -10.34 -1.46
N SER A 362 36.90 -9.58 -1.15
CA SER A 362 37.11 -8.21 -1.64
C SER A 362 37.54 -8.20 -3.11
N PRO A 363 37.19 -7.14 -3.87
CA PRO A 363 37.66 -6.99 -5.24
C PRO A 363 39.16 -6.66 -5.26
N GLU A 364 39.85 -7.01 -6.35
CA GLU A 364 41.29 -6.66 -6.51
C GLU A 364 41.54 -5.15 -6.47
N GLN A 365 40.59 -4.35 -6.99
CA GLN A 365 40.66 -2.89 -7.02
C GLN A 365 39.28 -2.28 -6.77
N GLY A 366 39.25 -1.12 -6.11
CA GLY A 366 38.02 -0.36 -5.88
C GLY A 366 37.12 -0.99 -4.82
N TYR A 367 35.82 -1.03 -5.11
CA TYR A 367 34.77 -1.46 -4.18
C TYR A 367 33.71 -2.32 -4.89
N SER A 368 33.20 -3.37 -4.27
CA SER A 368 32.09 -4.17 -4.78
C SER A 368 30.87 -4.04 -3.87
N TYR A 369 29.67 -3.95 -4.45
CA TYR A 369 28.42 -4.07 -3.71
C TYR A 369 28.02 -5.54 -3.59
N ASP A 370 27.93 -6.08 -2.38
CA ASP A 370 27.81 -7.53 -2.14
C ASP A 370 26.42 -7.95 -1.66
N GLY A 371 25.46 -7.04 -1.75
CA GLY A 371 24.05 -7.28 -1.46
C GLY A 371 23.63 -6.85 -0.05
N LEU A 372 22.59 -7.49 0.46
CA LEU A 372 21.92 -7.13 1.69
C LEU A 372 22.25 -8.10 2.81
N PHE A 373 22.55 -7.55 3.98
CA PHE A 373 22.84 -8.28 5.19
C PHE A 373 21.90 -7.82 6.31
N ARG A 374 21.74 -8.65 7.34
CA ARG A 374 21.06 -8.32 8.58
C ARG A 374 22.06 -8.31 9.72
N VAL A 375 21.98 -7.30 10.59
CA VAL A 375 22.72 -7.29 11.86
C VAL A 375 21.99 -8.24 12.80
N THR A 376 22.67 -9.29 13.26
CA THR A 376 22.07 -10.38 14.04
C THR A 376 22.48 -10.34 15.50
N ASP A 377 23.67 -9.81 15.78
CA ASP A 377 24.23 -9.74 17.12
C ASP A 377 25.28 -8.63 17.24
N TYR A 378 25.59 -8.20 18.46
CA TYR A 378 26.76 -7.38 18.73
C TYR A 378 27.40 -7.74 20.08
N SER A 379 28.72 -7.58 20.18
CA SER A 379 29.48 -7.83 21.41
C SER A 379 30.50 -6.72 21.66
N VAL A 380 30.92 -6.55 22.91
CA VAL A 380 32.01 -5.64 23.29
C VAL A 380 33.22 -6.48 23.62
N GLN A 381 34.36 -6.20 22.99
CA GLN A 381 35.60 -6.95 23.21
C GLN A 381 36.81 -5.99 23.21
N PRO A 382 37.89 -6.29 23.96
CA PRO A 382 39.16 -5.59 23.81
C PRO A 382 39.66 -5.70 22.37
N SER A 383 40.04 -4.58 21.74
CA SER A 383 40.66 -4.61 20.42
C SER A 383 42.07 -5.18 20.49
N VAL A 384 42.63 -5.52 19.32
CA VAL A 384 44.06 -5.88 19.19
C VAL A 384 44.99 -4.78 19.75
N ASP A 385 44.55 -3.52 19.77
CA ASP A 385 45.34 -2.38 20.26
C ASP A 385 45.09 -2.08 21.75
N GLY A 386 44.19 -2.80 22.43
CA GLY A 386 43.94 -2.71 23.88
C GLY A 386 42.53 -2.20 24.23
N PRO A 387 42.15 -0.96 23.88
CA PRO A 387 40.83 -0.42 24.20
C PRO A 387 39.70 -1.21 23.55
N SER A 388 38.52 -1.18 24.17
CA SER A 388 37.36 -1.96 23.76
C SER A 388 36.72 -1.43 22.48
N VAL A 389 36.30 -2.34 21.62
CA VAL A 389 35.55 -2.09 20.39
C VAL A 389 34.23 -2.84 20.41
N LEU A 390 33.25 -2.34 19.65
CA LEU A 390 32.00 -3.07 19.40
C LEU A 390 32.19 -3.92 18.14
N LEU A 391 31.86 -5.20 18.22
CA LEU A 391 31.86 -6.12 17.08
C LEU A 391 30.44 -6.52 16.74
N PHE A 392 30.03 -6.24 15.50
CA PHE A 392 28.70 -6.53 14.99
C PHE A 392 28.75 -7.77 14.08
N ARG A 393 27.85 -8.73 14.32
CA ARG A 393 27.68 -9.89 13.44
C ARG A 393 26.63 -9.57 12.38
N LEU A 394 27.03 -9.60 11.12
CA LEU A 394 26.15 -9.45 9.97
C LEU A 394 26.05 -10.76 9.20
N GLU A 395 24.83 -11.13 8.81
CA GLU A 395 24.55 -12.33 8.02
C GLU A 395 23.85 -11.96 6.72
N ARG A 396 24.28 -12.54 5.60
CA ARG A 396 23.72 -12.27 4.28
C ARG A 396 22.28 -12.75 4.20
N ILE A 397 21.41 -11.91 3.67
CA ILE A 397 20.02 -12.28 3.41
C ILE A 397 20.01 -13.10 2.12
N ALA A 398 19.68 -14.39 2.23
CA ALA A 398 19.56 -15.26 1.07
C ALA A 398 18.43 -14.77 0.16
N ASN A 399 18.72 -14.56 -1.13
CA ASN A 399 17.67 -14.38 -2.13
C ASN A 399 16.94 -15.73 -2.26
N LEU A 400 15.65 -15.78 -1.90
CA LEU A 400 14.77 -16.94 -2.10
C LEU A 400 14.43 -17.14 -3.60
N GLY A 401 15.40 -16.96 -4.50
CA GLY A 401 15.22 -16.93 -5.95
C GLY A 401 15.63 -18.21 -6.70
N ASN A 402 16.03 -19.28 -6.00
CA ASN A 402 16.46 -20.54 -6.66
C ASN A 402 15.53 -21.73 -6.36
N ALA A 403 14.22 -21.52 -6.48
CA ALA A 403 13.25 -22.58 -6.71
C ALA A 403 12.48 -22.29 -8.01
N VAL A 404 12.99 -22.87 -9.11
CA VAL A 404 12.30 -23.20 -10.37
C VAL A 404 11.34 -22.15 -10.97
N SER A 405 11.87 -21.39 -11.92
CA SER A 405 11.21 -20.76 -13.09
C SER A 405 9.68 -20.82 -13.21
N VAL A 406 9.04 -19.66 -13.03
CA VAL A 406 8.00 -19.16 -13.95
C VAL A 406 8.30 -17.68 -14.21
N GLN A 407 8.54 -17.33 -15.48
CA GLN A 407 8.71 -15.96 -15.92
C GLN A 407 7.37 -15.22 -15.81
N HIS A 408 7.19 -14.46 -14.73
CA HIS A 408 6.37 -13.26 -14.73
C HIS A 408 7.22 -12.14 -14.13
N ASP A 409 7.11 -10.93 -14.68
CA ASP A 409 7.79 -9.71 -14.23
C ASP A 409 7.33 -9.26 -12.83
N SER A 410 7.43 -10.13 -11.82
CA SER A 410 7.26 -9.79 -10.41
C SER A 410 8.59 -9.23 -9.91
N ARG A 411 8.70 -7.90 -9.83
CA ARG A 411 9.83 -7.25 -9.16
C ARG A 411 9.91 -7.75 -7.71
N GLU A 412 11.09 -8.20 -7.28
CA GLU A 412 11.34 -8.58 -5.88
C GLU A 412 11.02 -7.40 -4.95
N LEU A 413 10.13 -7.62 -3.97
CA LEU A 413 9.77 -6.60 -2.99
C LEU A 413 11.00 -6.20 -2.14
N SER A 414 11.23 -4.90 -2.01
CA SER A 414 12.34 -4.34 -1.23
C SER A 414 12.23 -4.75 0.25
N PRO A 415 13.19 -5.50 0.81
CA PRO A 415 13.18 -5.90 2.23
C PRO A 415 13.36 -4.72 3.20
N GLY A 416 13.74 -3.54 2.69
CA GLY A 416 13.83 -2.31 3.48
C GLY A 416 12.51 -1.56 3.59
N ARG A 417 11.58 -1.80 2.66
CA ARG A 417 10.27 -1.15 2.59
C ARG A 417 9.17 -2.03 3.17
N PHE A 418 9.21 -3.32 2.85
CA PHE A 418 8.22 -4.30 3.28
C PHE A 418 8.82 -5.28 4.28
N GLU A 419 8.06 -5.59 5.32
CA GLU A 419 8.31 -6.72 6.20
C GLU A 419 7.44 -7.89 5.76
N ARG A 420 8.06 -9.05 5.53
CA ARG A 420 7.34 -10.28 5.27
C ARG A 420 6.94 -10.91 6.60
N LEU A 421 5.65 -10.88 6.92
CA LEU A 421 5.12 -11.46 8.16
C LEU A 421 5.00 -12.99 8.05
N THR A 422 4.51 -13.47 6.90
CA THR A 422 4.45 -14.89 6.54
C THR A 422 4.55 -15.06 5.01
N GLN A 423 4.56 -16.29 4.50
CA GLN A 423 4.64 -16.54 3.06
C GLN A 423 3.45 -15.88 2.33
N GLY A 424 3.76 -14.95 1.43
CA GLY A 424 2.74 -14.22 0.64
C GLY A 424 2.09 -13.03 1.35
N VAL A 425 2.44 -12.74 2.60
CA VAL A 425 1.86 -11.63 3.37
C VAL A 425 2.95 -10.63 3.74
N TYR A 426 2.78 -9.41 3.26
CA TYR A 426 3.74 -8.33 3.40
C TYR A 426 3.06 -7.12 4.05
N ALA A 427 3.82 -6.42 4.90
CA ALA A 427 3.39 -5.23 5.59
C ALA A 427 4.35 -4.07 5.35
N LEU A 428 3.84 -2.85 5.33
CA LEU A 428 4.64 -1.64 5.25
C LEU A 428 5.33 -1.37 6.59
N ARG A 429 6.67 -1.37 6.57
CA ARG A 429 7.48 -1.03 7.76
C ARG A 429 7.22 0.40 8.25
N ALA A 430 6.78 1.28 7.37
CA ALA A 430 6.47 2.67 7.67
C ALA A 430 5.31 2.80 8.67
N HIS A 431 4.21 2.05 8.48
CA HIS A 431 3.07 2.10 9.40
C HIS A 431 3.45 1.60 10.80
N ALA A 432 4.19 0.50 10.88
CA ALA A 432 4.68 -0.01 12.16
C ALA A 432 5.60 0.99 12.88
N GLU A 433 6.46 1.69 12.15
CA GLU A 433 7.31 2.74 12.73
C GLU A 433 6.51 3.99 13.14
N GLU A 434 5.48 4.34 12.39
CA GLU A 434 4.55 5.43 12.73
C GLU A 434 3.81 5.15 14.04
N ILE A 435 3.22 3.96 14.19
CA ILE A 435 2.58 3.52 15.43
C ILE A 435 3.55 3.59 16.61
N LYS A 436 4.78 3.06 16.46
CA LYS A 436 5.79 3.13 17.55
C LYS A 436 6.08 4.57 17.95
N LYS A 437 6.15 5.51 17.00
CA LYS A 437 6.39 6.93 17.26
C LYS A 437 5.23 7.60 17.97
N ILE A 438 3.98 7.31 17.58
CA ILE A 438 2.77 7.85 18.25
C ILE A 438 2.79 7.54 19.76
N TYR A 439 3.26 6.36 20.14
CA TYR A 439 3.36 5.93 21.54
C TYR A 439 4.73 6.18 22.17
N GLU A 440 5.66 6.83 21.48
CA GLU A 440 7.05 7.01 21.93
C GLU A 440 7.72 5.70 22.36
N TYR A 441 7.36 4.60 21.68
CA TYR A 441 7.77 3.22 21.97
C TYR A 441 7.28 2.65 23.32
N ALA A 442 6.33 3.32 23.99
CA ALA A 442 5.65 2.76 25.16
C ALA A 442 4.66 1.67 24.76
N CYS A 443 4.52 0.65 25.60
CA CYS A 443 3.47 -0.36 25.46
C CYS A 443 2.10 0.28 25.74
N GLN A 444 1.12 0.06 24.87
CA GLN A 444 -0.24 0.55 25.11
C GLN A 444 -0.94 -0.09 26.31
N ILE A 445 -0.52 -1.28 26.76
CA ILE A 445 -1.16 -1.99 27.87
C ILE A 445 -0.52 -1.64 29.23
N CYS A 446 0.81 -1.54 29.30
CA CYS A 446 1.51 -1.35 30.57
C CYS A 446 2.43 -0.13 30.62
N GLU A 447 2.37 0.72 29.59
CA GLU A 447 3.12 1.98 29.44
C GLU A 447 4.65 1.86 29.49
N THR A 448 5.17 0.64 29.68
CA THR A 448 6.59 0.37 29.79
C THR A 448 7.29 0.64 28.46
N VAL A 449 8.36 1.42 28.53
CA VAL A 449 9.29 1.65 27.42
C VAL A 449 10.49 0.72 27.60
N LEU A 450 10.74 -0.16 26.63
CA LEU A 450 11.92 -1.02 26.64
C LEU A 450 13.10 -0.29 26.02
N GLU A 451 14.24 -0.30 26.70
CA GLU A 451 15.48 0.35 26.26
C GLU A 451 16.63 -0.64 26.16
N ALA A 452 17.38 -0.57 25.06
CA ALA A 452 18.66 -1.22 24.84
C ALA A 452 19.80 -0.20 25.04
N PRO A 453 21.07 -0.67 25.19
CA PRO A 453 22.22 0.22 25.35
C PRO A 453 22.28 1.33 24.29
N GLY A 454 22.71 2.53 24.70
CA GLY A 454 22.65 3.73 23.87
C GLY A 454 21.26 4.36 23.79
N TYR A 455 20.43 4.20 24.83
CA TYR A 455 19.08 4.75 24.95
C TYR A 455 18.14 4.34 23.80
N GLN A 456 18.35 3.14 23.25
CA GLN A 456 17.59 2.69 22.10
C GLN A 456 16.27 2.07 22.51
N ARG A 457 15.19 2.80 22.24
CA ARG A 457 13.84 2.31 22.48
C ARG A 457 13.39 1.33 21.41
N PHE A 458 12.69 0.28 21.86
CA PHE A 458 12.08 -0.70 20.96
C PHE A 458 10.74 -1.20 21.51
N ALA A 459 9.84 -1.51 20.58
CA ALA A 459 8.52 -2.08 20.83
C ALA A 459 8.12 -2.92 19.62
N SER A 460 7.16 -3.82 19.81
CA SER A 460 6.56 -4.60 18.74
C SER A 460 5.27 -3.92 18.28
N VAL A 461 4.97 -4.02 16.98
CA VAL A 461 3.63 -3.71 16.48
C VAL A 461 2.92 -5.01 16.19
N VAL A 462 1.70 -5.14 16.69
CA VAL A 462 0.82 -6.27 16.40
C VAL A 462 -0.38 -5.78 15.61
N TYR A 463 -0.84 -6.61 14.68
CA TYR A 463 -2.14 -6.41 14.06
C TYR A 463 -3.21 -6.95 15.00
N ILE A 464 -4.27 -6.17 15.20
CA ILE A 464 -5.43 -6.57 16.02
C ILE A 464 -6.15 -7.72 15.30
N ARG A 465 -6.41 -7.54 14.00
CA ARG A 465 -6.89 -8.56 13.07
C ARG A 465 -5.78 -8.93 12.09
N GLY A 466 -5.41 -10.22 12.05
CA GLY A 466 -4.35 -10.73 11.17
C GLY A 466 -4.56 -10.35 9.69
N LEU A 467 -3.47 -10.09 8.97
CA LEU A 467 -3.51 -9.69 7.55
C LEU A 467 -3.75 -10.88 6.62
N GLU A 468 -3.30 -12.06 7.04
CA GLU A 468 -3.41 -13.29 6.28
C GLU A 468 -4.87 -13.75 6.13
N PRO A 469 -5.22 -14.40 5.00
CA PRO A 469 -6.45 -15.19 4.93
C PRO A 469 -6.45 -16.28 6.01
N PRO A 470 -7.60 -16.57 6.67
CA PRO A 470 -8.94 -16.05 6.41
C PRO A 470 -9.28 -14.76 7.16
N HIS A 471 -8.34 -14.19 7.94
CA HIS A 471 -8.60 -13.02 8.76
C HIS A 471 -8.78 -11.77 7.89
N SER A 472 -7.92 -11.52 6.90
CA SER A 472 -8.04 -10.42 5.93
C SER A 472 -8.20 -9.04 6.58
N GLY A 473 -7.45 -8.77 7.65
CA GLY A 473 -7.28 -7.43 8.21
C GLY A 473 -6.51 -6.49 7.26
N THR A 474 -6.65 -5.19 7.47
CA THR A 474 -5.98 -4.15 6.68
C THR A 474 -4.58 -3.83 7.23
N ASP A 475 -3.64 -3.52 6.35
CA ASP A 475 -2.36 -2.89 6.72
C ASP A 475 -2.58 -1.39 6.91
N ALA A 476 -3.25 -1.03 8.01
CA ALA A 476 -3.60 0.33 8.38
C ALA A 476 -3.42 0.55 9.88
N LEU A 477 -3.18 1.81 10.27
CA LEU A 477 -2.90 2.21 11.66
C LEU A 477 -4.02 1.80 12.63
N ASP A 478 -5.27 1.85 12.15
CA ASP A 478 -6.50 1.49 12.90
C ASP A 478 -6.61 0.00 13.26
N ASN A 479 -5.75 -0.84 12.67
CA ASN A 479 -5.65 -2.26 12.94
C ASN A 479 -4.35 -2.60 13.69
N MET A 480 -3.64 -1.63 14.28
CA MET A 480 -2.32 -1.85 14.90
C MET A 480 -2.26 -1.45 16.38
N LEU A 481 -1.46 -2.19 17.16
CA LEU A 481 -1.10 -1.85 18.54
C LEU A 481 0.43 -1.85 18.75
N CYS A 482 0.94 -0.87 19.50
CA CYS A 482 2.31 -0.81 20.00
C CYS A 482 2.43 -1.52 21.36
N LEU A 483 3.08 -2.69 21.40
CA LEU A 483 3.18 -3.53 22.60
C LEU A 483 4.63 -3.88 22.97
N CYS A 484 4.90 -4.05 24.27
CA CYS A 484 6.16 -4.65 24.74
C CYS A 484 6.20 -6.15 24.40
N SER A 485 7.39 -6.77 24.50
CA SER A 485 7.56 -8.19 24.12
C SER A 485 6.62 -9.15 24.86
N ASN A 486 6.30 -8.89 26.13
CA ASN A 486 5.39 -9.74 26.90
C ASN A 486 3.94 -9.58 26.41
N HIS A 487 3.44 -8.34 26.38
CA HIS A 487 2.05 -8.09 25.98
C HIS A 487 1.79 -8.40 24.50
N ARG A 488 2.80 -8.31 23.64
CA ARG A 488 2.72 -8.79 22.26
C ARG A 488 2.26 -10.24 22.22
N ASP A 489 2.94 -11.12 22.96
CA ASP A 489 2.64 -12.55 22.91
C ASP A 489 1.36 -12.87 23.70
N LEU A 490 1.13 -12.22 24.84
CA LEU A 490 -0.13 -12.38 25.58
C LEU A 490 -1.34 -12.02 24.72
N PHE A 491 -1.28 -10.89 24.00
CA PHE A 491 -2.36 -10.47 23.10
C PHE A 491 -2.51 -11.42 21.91
N ARG A 492 -1.39 -11.79 21.27
CA ARG A 492 -1.39 -12.69 20.10
C ARG A 492 -2.01 -14.07 20.42
N PHE A 493 -1.77 -14.60 21.61
CA PHE A 493 -2.33 -15.89 22.03
C PHE A 493 -3.70 -15.75 22.71
N GLY A 494 -4.25 -14.53 22.80
CA GLY A 494 -5.54 -14.29 23.44
C GLY A 494 -5.53 -14.39 24.97
N ALA A 495 -4.35 -14.39 25.59
CA ALA A 495 -4.20 -14.36 27.04
C ALA A 495 -4.64 -13.01 27.64
N VAL A 496 -4.61 -11.95 26.82
CA VAL A 496 -5.31 -10.70 27.09
C VAL A 496 -6.18 -10.35 25.88
N THR A 497 -7.35 -9.78 26.16
CA THR A 497 -8.28 -9.25 25.16
C THR A 497 -8.68 -7.84 25.56
N ILE A 498 -9.29 -7.09 24.63
CA ILE A 498 -9.65 -5.68 24.81
C ILE A 498 -11.16 -5.56 24.66
N GLU A 499 -11.80 -4.82 25.55
CA GLU A 499 -13.23 -4.52 25.53
C GLU A 499 -13.56 -3.30 24.64
N ASP A 500 -14.84 -3.05 24.39
CA ASP A 500 -15.28 -1.96 23.50
C ASP A 500 -14.97 -0.55 24.06
N ASP A 501 -14.81 -0.44 25.37
CA ASP A 501 -14.40 0.75 26.11
C ASP A 501 -12.88 0.82 26.36
N TYR A 502 -12.12 -0.06 25.71
CA TYR A 502 -10.66 -0.18 25.79
C TYR A 502 -10.10 -0.76 27.10
N THR A 503 -10.95 -1.31 27.96
CA THR A 503 -10.47 -2.07 29.12
C THR A 503 -9.79 -3.37 28.67
N VAL A 504 -8.61 -3.65 29.22
CA VAL A 504 -7.80 -4.84 28.97
C VAL A 504 -8.08 -5.86 30.05
N VAL A 505 -8.31 -7.09 29.63
CA VAL A 505 -8.87 -8.16 30.46
C VAL A 505 -8.15 -9.47 30.16
N ASP A 506 -7.90 -10.25 31.20
CA ASP A 506 -7.17 -11.51 31.11
C ASP A 506 -8.07 -12.70 30.68
N LEU A 507 -7.52 -13.91 30.77
CA LEU A 507 -8.22 -15.16 30.46
C LEU A 507 -9.39 -15.48 31.40
N ASP A 508 -9.31 -15.03 32.65
CA ASP A 508 -10.34 -15.26 33.66
C ASP A 508 -11.48 -14.24 33.52
N GLY A 509 -11.21 -13.14 32.81
CA GLY A 509 -12.10 -12.01 32.59
C GLY A 509 -11.88 -10.88 33.60
N GLU A 510 -10.78 -10.94 34.36
CA GLU A 510 -10.41 -9.93 35.33
C GLU A 510 -9.73 -8.75 34.64
N GLU A 511 -9.96 -7.56 35.16
CA GLU A 511 -9.40 -6.32 34.64
C GLU A 511 -7.89 -6.25 34.92
N VAL A 512 -7.12 -6.09 33.85
CA VAL A 512 -5.66 -5.88 33.89
C VAL A 512 -5.32 -4.39 33.93
N GLY A 513 -6.17 -3.56 33.33
CA GLY A 513 -6.06 -2.11 33.26
C GLY A 513 -6.65 -1.56 31.95
N ASP A 514 -6.42 -0.30 31.65
CA ASP A 514 -6.93 0.35 30.43
C ASP A 514 -5.86 0.42 29.32
N LEU A 515 -6.28 0.23 28.08
CA LEU A 515 -5.42 0.45 26.93
C LEU A 515 -5.22 1.96 26.71
N VAL A 516 -3.96 2.39 26.63
CA VAL A 516 -3.63 3.76 26.23
C VAL A 516 -3.88 3.94 24.74
N VAL A 517 -4.77 4.86 24.38
CA VAL A 517 -5.17 5.15 23.00
C VAL A 517 -4.77 6.58 22.60
N LYS A 518 -3.92 6.70 21.59
CA LYS A 518 -3.42 7.95 20.98
C LYS A 518 -3.63 8.00 19.46
N HIS A 519 -4.20 6.95 18.86
CA HIS A 519 -4.60 6.89 17.45
C HIS A 519 -6.00 6.29 17.31
N GLU A 520 -6.63 6.49 16.16
CA GLU A 520 -7.93 5.86 15.86
C GLU A 520 -7.74 4.35 15.73
N ILE A 521 -8.54 3.57 16.47
CA ILE A 521 -8.54 2.09 16.43
C ILE A 521 -9.92 1.65 15.99
N ASP A 522 -10.00 0.80 14.96
CA ASP A 522 -11.28 0.23 14.53
C ASP A 522 -11.76 -0.80 15.55
N ILE A 523 -12.84 -0.46 16.25
CA ILE A 523 -13.46 -1.33 17.26
C ILE A 523 -13.94 -2.66 16.66
N GLY A 524 -14.21 -2.70 15.35
CA GLY A 524 -14.53 -3.93 14.62
C GLY A 524 -13.38 -4.94 14.68
N ASN A 525 -12.13 -4.49 14.59
CA ASN A 525 -10.96 -5.36 14.72
C ASN A 525 -10.80 -5.87 16.16
N ILE A 526 -11.04 -5.03 17.17
CA ILE A 526 -11.02 -5.44 18.58
C ILE A 526 -12.07 -6.52 18.84
N ARG A 527 -13.31 -6.29 18.40
CA ARG A 527 -14.40 -7.27 18.51
C ARG A 527 -14.06 -8.59 17.81
N TYR A 528 -13.46 -8.52 16.62
CA TYR A 528 -13.00 -9.69 15.88
C TYR A 528 -11.95 -10.49 16.66
N HIS A 529 -10.90 -9.83 17.16
CA HIS A 529 -9.87 -10.50 17.99
C HIS A 529 -10.48 -11.15 19.23
N ARG A 530 -11.31 -10.41 19.98
CA ARG A 530 -11.97 -10.89 21.19
C ARG A 530 -12.82 -12.13 20.94
N THR A 531 -13.64 -12.12 19.88
CA THR A 531 -14.48 -13.28 19.50
C THR A 531 -13.68 -14.47 19.01
N HIS A 532 -12.50 -14.25 18.43
CA HIS A 532 -11.62 -15.32 17.96
C HIS A 532 -10.93 -16.06 19.11
N HIS A 533 -10.64 -15.36 20.21
CA HIS A 533 -9.85 -15.90 21.32
C HIS A 533 -10.67 -16.27 22.57
N ARG A 534 -11.83 -15.66 22.79
CA ARG A 534 -12.70 -16.03 23.92
C ARG A 534 -13.62 -17.18 23.55
N LEU A 535 -13.59 -18.23 24.37
CA LEU A 535 -14.61 -19.28 24.31
C LEU A 535 -15.94 -18.69 24.80
N GLU A 536 -17.01 -18.87 24.02
CA GLU A 536 -18.37 -18.60 24.48
C GLU A 536 -18.64 -19.47 25.72
N ARG A 537 -18.73 -18.85 26.91
CA ARG A 537 -19.23 -19.54 28.10
C ARG A 537 -20.70 -19.83 27.85
N LYS A 538 -21.01 -21.06 27.45
CA LYS A 538 -22.39 -21.57 27.49
C LYS A 538 -22.82 -21.57 28.96
N ASN A 539 -23.66 -20.62 29.32
CA ASN A 539 -24.39 -20.62 30.60
C ASN A 539 -25.27 -21.87 30.72
#